data_AF-A0A026WD62-F1
#
_entry.id   AF-A0A026WD62-F1
#
_cell.length_a   1.000
_cell.length_b   1.000
_cell.length_c   1.000
_cell.angle_alpha   90.00
_cell.angle_beta   90.00
_cell.angle_gamma   90.00
#
_symmetry.space_group_name_H-M   'P 1'
#
loop_
_entity.id
_entity.type
_entity.pdbx_description
1 polymer ?
#
loop_
_entity_poly.entity_id
_entity_poly.type
_entity_poly.pdbx_seq_one_letter_code
_entity_poly.pdbx_strand_id
1 'polypeptide(L)'
;MIIDTDAGGDDALAIMLALMYEAKTHDIEILAITTTYGNTYLKNVEQNVLLIYNKRSLSHEIILVSLAPLTNIALATLSEPCFLHLLKQHIIMGSNIEKDSDKLNQSDQIEFNFKQDPESNWIVLNNTNKPSTIVPINAIRANPITKEEYRYIYSRLDESIANFLYLAERLGLEKTETWEPSDGIAMAIALRPEIITESFETNLKPIVEGDRRGAVEIDYENAVHNAVLIENFNVTIFKNLLFEYLS
;
A
#
# COMPACT_ATOMS: atom_id res chain seq x y z
N MET A 1 -13.54 -2.29 4.11
CA MET A 1 -12.10 -2.23 3.81
C MET A 1 -11.49 -3.61 3.97
N ILE A 2 -10.57 -3.97 3.10
CA ILE A 2 -9.75 -5.19 3.20
C ILE A 2 -8.29 -4.76 3.16
N ILE A 3 -7.49 -5.33 4.06
CA ILE A 3 -6.08 -5.00 4.23
C ILE A 3 -5.27 -6.26 3.91
N ASP A 4 -4.48 -6.23 2.84
CA ASP A 4 -3.52 -7.29 2.50
C ASP A 4 -2.12 -6.84 2.91
N THR A 5 -1.46 -7.60 3.77
CA THR A 5 -0.27 -7.18 4.53
C THR A 5 0.71 -8.36 4.70
N ASP A 6 2.02 -8.11 4.85
CA ASP A 6 2.99 -9.13 5.24
C ASP A 6 3.36 -9.05 6.74
N ALA A 7 2.67 -8.18 7.47
CA ALA A 7 2.83 -7.91 8.90
C ALA A 7 4.25 -7.49 9.30
N GLY A 8 4.89 -6.69 8.44
CA GLY A 8 6.09 -5.92 8.76
C GLY A 8 5.89 -4.89 9.87
N GLY A 9 6.99 -4.21 10.21
CA GLY A 9 7.00 -3.23 11.30
C GLY A 9 6.09 -2.04 11.00
N ASP A 10 6.13 -1.54 9.77
CA ASP A 10 5.32 -0.42 9.28
C ASP A 10 3.86 -0.82 8.99
N ASP A 11 3.58 -2.08 8.61
CA ASP A 11 2.20 -2.58 8.55
C ASP A 11 1.48 -2.48 9.90
N ALA A 12 2.21 -2.64 11.02
CA ALA A 12 1.62 -2.55 12.36
C ALA A 12 1.00 -1.17 12.61
N LEU A 13 1.65 -0.10 12.13
CA LEU A 13 1.12 1.25 12.18
C LEU A 13 -0.13 1.39 11.30
N ALA A 14 -0.09 0.86 10.08
CA ALA A 14 -1.21 0.90 9.15
C ALA A 14 -2.46 0.19 9.71
N ILE A 15 -2.27 -1.02 10.23
CA ILE A 15 -3.35 -1.82 10.83
C ILE A 15 -3.91 -1.13 12.07
N MET A 16 -3.04 -0.63 12.96
CA MET A 16 -3.47 0.08 14.16
C MET A 16 -4.27 1.34 13.81
N LEU A 17 -3.80 2.12 12.83
CA LEU A 17 -4.49 3.31 12.35
C LEU A 17 -5.88 2.97 11.79
N ALA A 18 -5.99 1.91 10.98
CA ALA A 18 -7.27 1.46 10.42
C ALA A 18 -8.26 1.03 11.51
N LEU A 19 -7.82 0.21 12.47
CA LEU A 19 -8.65 -0.27 13.57
C LEU A 19 -9.15 0.87 14.46
N MET A 20 -8.26 1.81 14.80
CA MET A 20 -8.62 2.96 15.63
C MET A 20 -9.54 3.93 14.89
N TYR A 21 -9.36 4.09 13.57
CA TYR A 21 -10.27 4.86 12.73
C TYR A 21 -11.67 4.24 12.69
N GLU A 22 -11.78 2.95 12.38
CA GLU A 22 -13.05 2.20 12.41
C GLU A 22 -13.77 2.38 13.75
N ALA A 23 -13.06 2.15 14.86
CA ALA A 23 -13.64 2.22 16.20
C ALA A 23 -14.14 3.62 16.59
N LYS A 24 -13.50 4.69 16.08
CA LYS A 24 -13.84 6.08 16.42
C LYS A 24 -14.92 6.65 15.50
N THR A 25 -14.86 6.39 14.19
CA THR A 25 -15.76 7.03 13.22
C THR A 25 -16.94 6.15 12.81
N HIS A 26 -16.76 4.83 12.76
CA HIS A 26 -17.69 3.89 12.11
C HIS A 26 -17.93 4.20 10.62
N ASP A 27 -17.05 5.00 9.98
CA ASP A 27 -17.16 5.36 8.56
C ASP A 27 -16.70 4.23 7.62
N ILE A 28 -15.93 3.29 8.16
CA ILE A 28 -15.50 2.07 7.47
C ILE A 28 -15.81 0.84 8.32
N GLU A 29 -15.89 -0.32 7.68
CA GLU A 29 -15.90 -1.64 8.31
C GLU A 29 -14.67 -2.42 7.81
N ILE A 30 -13.82 -2.94 8.70
CA ILE A 30 -12.72 -3.84 8.33
C ILE A 30 -13.29 -5.24 8.15
N LEU A 31 -13.44 -5.63 6.88
CA LEU A 31 -14.06 -6.91 6.49
C LEU A 31 -13.08 -8.07 6.66
N ALA A 32 -11.80 -7.82 6.39
CA ALA A 32 -10.75 -8.82 6.48
C ALA A 32 -9.37 -8.14 6.59
N ILE A 33 -8.47 -8.79 7.34
CA ILE A 33 -7.03 -8.56 7.27
C ILE A 33 -6.43 -9.87 6.77
N THR A 34 -5.77 -9.81 5.62
CA THR A 34 -5.22 -10.96 4.92
C THR A 34 -3.72 -10.87 4.96
N THR A 35 -3.05 -12.00 5.20
CA THR A 35 -1.60 -12.04 5.24
C THR A 35 -1.02 -12.71 4.01
N THR A 36 0.07 -12.16 3.50
CA THR A 36 0.94 -12.79 2.49
C THR A 36 2.33 -13.06 3.08
N TYR A 37 3.07 -13.95 2.45
CA TYR A 37 4.48 -14.23 2.72
C TYR A 37 5.13 -14.46 1.35
N GLY A 38 6.46 -14.44 1.28
CA GLY A 38 7.21 -15.31 0.36
C GLY A 38 6.95 -16.83 0.53
N ASN A 39 5.69 -17.27 0.74
CA ASN A 39 5.04 -18.61 0.66
C ASN A 39 3.73 -18.65 1.51
N THR A 40 2.71 -17.84 1.22
CA THR A 40 1.36 -18.15 1.72
C THR A 40 0.80 -19.42 1.03
N TYR A 41 -0.18 -20.11 1.63
CA TYR A 41 -0.83 -21.27 1.00
C TYR A 41 -2.13 -20.84 0.29
N LEU A 42 -2.37 -21.36 -0.92
CA LEU A 42 -3.55 -21.08 -1.76
C LEU A 42 -4.89 -21.07 -0.99
N LYS A 43 -5.03 -21.90 0.04
CA LYS A 43 -6.23 -22.01 0.87
C LYS A 43 -6.60 -20.72 1.61
N ASN A 44 -5.62 -19.90 2.00
CA ASN A 44 -5.89 -18.61 2.64
C ASN A 44 -6.43 -17.61 1.61
N VAL A 45 -5.88 -17.64 0.38
CA VAL A 45 -6.39 -16.83 -0.73
C VAL A 45 -7.81 -17.21 -1.11
N GLU A 46 -8.12 -18.50 -1.18
CA GLU A 46 -9.47 -19.00 -1.45
C GLU A 46 -10.49 -18.46 -0.43
N GLN A 47 -10.13 -18.42 0.85
CA GLN A 47 -11.00 -17.83 1.89
C GLN A 47 -11.24 -16.34 1.66
N ASN A 48 -10.21 -15.58 1.27
CA ASN A 48 -10.31 -14.14 1.02
C ASN A 48 -11.19 -13.83 -0.20
N VAL A 49 -11.00 -14.59 -1.29
CA VAL A 49 -11.84 -14.51 -2.49
C VAL A 49 -13.28 -14.85 -2.15
N LEU A 50 -13.50 -15.92 -1.39
CA LEU A 50 -14.84 -16.33 -0.96
C LEU A 50 -15.50 -15.29 -0.06
N LEU A 51 -14.77 -14.61 0.83
CA LEU A 51 -15.32 -13.53 1.65
C LEU A 51 -15.85 -12.39 0.78
N ILE A 52 -15.07 -11.94 -0.20
CA ILE A 52 -15.47 -10.84 -1.09
C ILE A 52 -16.61 -11.28 -2.01
N TYR A 53 -16.52 -12.48 -2.58
CA TYR A 53 -17.54 -13.05 -3.45
C TYR A 53 -18.88 -13.25 -2.71
N ASN A 54 -18.85 -13.76 -1.47
CA ASN A 54 -20.05 -13.93 -0.65
C ASN A 54 -20.64 -12.59 -0.20
N LYS A 55 -19.84 -11.52 -0.25
CA LYS A 55 -20.27 -10.13 -0.02
C LYS A 55 -20.56 -9.38 -1.31
N ARG A 56 -20.94 -10.06 -2.40
CA ARG A 56 -21.38 -9.46 -3.69
C ARG A 56 -22.38 -8.30 -3.57
N SER A 57 -23.17 -8.26 -2.50
CA SER A 57 -24.06 -7.13 -2.20
C SER A 57 -23.33 -5.80 -1.92
N LEU A 58 -22.03 -5.85 -1.59
CA LEU A 58 -21.14 -4.71 -1.35
C LEU A 58 -20.26 -4.39 -2.57
N SER A 59 -20.60 -4.92 -3.75
CA SER A 59 -19.87 -4.61 -4.98
C SER A 59 -19.82 -3.09 -5.18
N HIS A 60 -18.63 -2.57 -5.49
CA HIS A 60 -18.29 -1.14 -5.64
C HIS A 60 -18.24 -0.33 -4.34
N GLU A 61 -18.31 -0.99 -3.17
CA GLU A 61 -18.13 -0.35 -1.86
C GLU A 61 -16.80 -0.75 -1.19
N ILE A 62 -16.20 -1.87 -1.64
CA ILE A 62 -14.98 -2.42 -1.05
C ILE A 62 -13.74 -1.62 -1.46
N ILE A 63 -13.05 -1.06 -0.47
CA ILE A 63 -11.69 -0.54 -0.60
C ILE A 63 -10.71 -1.65 -0.23
N LEU A 64 -9.80 -1.98 -1.15
CA LEU A 64 -8.69 -2.91 -0.94
C LEU A 64 -7.39 -2.12 -0.76
N VAL A 65 -6.66 -2.37 0.32
CA VAL A 65 -5.35 -1.78 0.59
C VAL A 65 -4.31 -2.90 0.60
N SER A 66 -3.40 -2.88 -0.35
CA SER A 66 -2.32 -3.85 -0.51
C SER A 66 -1.00 -3.23 -0.06
N LEU A 67 -0.51 -3.68 1.08
CA LEU A 67 0.70 -3.21 1.77
C LEU A 67 1.88 -4.17 1.56
N ALA A 68 1.67 -5.21 0.77
CA ALA A 68 2.59 -6.33 0.61
C ALA A 68 2.66 -6.78 -0.85
N PRO A 69 3.51 -7.77 -1.21
CA PRO A 69 3.53 -8.33 -2.56
C PRO A 69 2.14 -8.78 -3.01
N LEU A 70 1.78 -8.46 -4.26
CA LEU A 70 0.42 -8.60 -4.78
C LEU A 70 -0.02 -10.06 -5.06
N THR A 71 0.71 -11.06 -4.56
CA THR A 71 0.48 -12.49 -4.80
C THR A 71 -0.96 -12.91 -4.50
N ASN A 72 -1.49 -12.52 -3.34
CA ASN A 72 -2.87 -12.84 -2.95
C ASN A 72 -3.88 -12.25 -3.94
N ILE A 73 -3.64 -11.02 -4.37
CA ILE A 73 -4.52 -10.27 -5.26
C ILE A 73 -4.46 -10.82 -6.69
N ALA A 74 -3.26 -11.21 -7.16
CA ALA A 74 -3.08 -11.87 -8.43
C ALA A 74 -3.78 -13.24 -8.45
N LEU A 75 -3.61 -14.06 -7.42
CA LEU A 75 -4.30 -15.34 -7.30
C LEU A 75 -5.82 -15.18 -7.21
N ALA A 76 -6.31 -14.16 -6.50
CA ALA A 76 -7.73 -13.79 -6.48
C ALA A 76 -8.25 -13.43 -7.87
N THR A 77 -7.48 -12.63 -8.61
CA THR A 77 -7.80 -12.21 -9.97
C THR A 77 -7.77 -13.37 -10.96
N LEU A 78 -6.82 -14.30 -10.83
CA LEU A 78 -6.78 -15.51 -11.66
C LEU A 78 -7.97 -16.45 -11.37
N SER A 79 -8.42 -16.51 -10.11
CA SER A 79 -9.56 -17.33 -9.70
C SER A 79 -10.90 -16.71 -10.10
N GLU A 80 -11.02 -15.40 -10.03
CA GLU A 80 -12.19 -14.60 -10.41
C GLU A 80 -11.73 -13.39 -11.25
N PRO A 81 -11.70 -13.49 -12.60
CA PRO A 81 -11.11 -12.46 -13.47
C PRO A 81 -11.72 -11.06 -13.35
N CYS A 82 -12.94 -10.94 -12.86
CA CYS A 82 -13.60 -9.66 -12.61
C CYS A 82 -13.42 -9.16 -11.16
N PHE A 83 -12.59 -9.82 -10.35
CA PHE A 83 -12.41 -9.51 -8.94
C PHE A 83 -12.12 -8.02 -8.68
N LEU A 84 -11.09 -7.48 -9.35
CA LEU A 84 -10.68 -6.08 -9.19
C LEU A 84 -11.76 -5.11 -9.68
N HIS A 85 -12.62 -5.53 -10.61
CA HIS A 85 -13.69 -4.70 -11.14
C HIS A 85 -14.77 -4.39 -10.09
N LEU A 86 -14.93 -5.27 -9.10
CA LEU A 86 -15.90 -5.15 -8.02
C LEU A 86 -15.45 -4.16 -6.94
N LEU A 87 -14.19 -3.73 -6.95
CA LEU A 87 -13.66 -2.84 -5.93
C LEU A 87 -14.12 -1.40 -6.16
N LYS A 88 -14.40 -0.67 -5.08
CA LYS A 88 -14.53 0.79 -5.10
C LYS A 88 -13.19 1.40 -5.51
N GLN A 89 -12.14 0.97 -4.82
CA GLN A 89 -10.77 1.46 -4.98
C GLN A 89 -9.79 0.37 -4.57
N HIS A 90 -8.63 0.36 -5.24
CA HIS A 90 -7.49 -0.46 -4.87
C HIS A 90 -6.29 0.47 -4.64
N ILE A 91 -5.74 0.44 -3.43
CA ILE A 91 -4.55 1.20 -3.03
C ILE A 91 -3.41 0.21 -2.89
N ILE A 92 -2.26 0.50 -3.48
CA ILE A 92 -1.08 -0.36 -3.47
C ILE A 92 0.10 0.45 -2.93
N MET A 93 0.67 0.05 -1.80
CA MET A 93 2.00 0.49 -1.39
C MET A 93 3.03 -0.31 -2.18
N GLY A 94 3.78 0.39 -3.02
CA GLY A 94 4.87 -0.21 -3.74
C GLY A 94 5.21 0.56 -4.99
N SER A 95 6.16 0.01 -5.76
CA SER A 95 6.79 0.66 -6.91
C SER A 95 7.79 1.77 -6.53
N ASN A 96 8.73 2.01 -7.45
CA ASN A 96 9.62 3.15 -7.45
C ASN A 96 9.69 3.69 -8.89
N ILE A 97 9.29 4.94 -9.09
CA ILE A 97 9.13 5.51 -10.42
C ILE A 97 10.00 6.74 -10.53
N GLU A 98 11.15 6.58 -11.16
CA GLU A 98 12.00 7.70 -11.56
C GLU A 98 11.50 8.23 -12.91
N LYS A 99 11.08 9.50 -12.96
CA LYS A 99 10.65 10.16 -14.21
C LYS A 99 11.83 10.44 -15.16
N ASP A 100 13.05 10.40 -14.62
CA ASP A 100 14.30 10.63 -15.34
C ASP A 100 15.02 9.29 -15.61
N SER A 101 14.83 8.76 -16.82
CA SER A 101 15.42 7.48 -17.24
C SER A 101 16.95 7.45 -17.11
N ASP A 102 17.61 8.62 -17.09
CA ASP A 102 19.07 8.74 -17.05
C ASP A 102 19.65 8.63 -15.63
N LYS A 103 18.79 8.59 -14.58
CA LYS A 103 19.19 8.46 -13.16
C LYS A 103 18.97 7.06 -12.57
N LEU A 104 18.48 6.11 -13.36
CA LEU A 104 18.29 4.72 -12.93
C LEU A 104 19.63 3.97 -12.87
N ASN A 105 20.33 4.05 -11.74
CA ASN A 105 21.31 3.00 -11.39
C ASN A 105 20.52 1.71 -11.06
N GLN A 106 20.72 0.68 -11.87
CA GLN A 106 19.67 -0.30 -12.22
C GLN A 106 19.25 -1.33 -11.14
N SER A 107 19.97 -1.47 -10.02
CA SER A 107 19.67 -2.53 -9.01
C SER A 107 19.18 -2.02 -7.64
N ASP A 108 19.56 -0.80 -7.23
CA ASP A 108 19.26 -0.27 -5.87
C ASP A 108 17.93 0.49 -5.79
N GLN A 109 17.17 0.51 -6.88
CA GLN A 109 15.95 1.30 -7.04
C GLN A 109 14.68 0.48 -7.21
N ILE A 110 14.72 -0.85 -7.05
CA ILE A 110 13.50 -1.68 -7.12
C ILE A 110 12.84 -1.73 -5.75
N GLU A 111 11.58 -1.31 -5.69
CA GLU A 111 10.79 -1.34 -4.46
C GLU A 111 10.54 -2.79 -3.98
N PHE A 112 10.53 -2.99 -2.67
CA PHE A 112 10.56 -4.29 -2.02
C PHE A 112 9.36 -5.17 -2.40
N ASN A 113 8.13 -4.69 -2.23
CA ASN A 113 6.90 -5.44 -2.51
C ASN A 113 6.85 -5.87 -3.98
N PHE A 114 7.14 -4.95 -4.89
CA PHE A 114 7.13 -5.23 -6.32
C PHE A 114 8.24 -6.20 -6.74
N LYS A 115 9.39 -6.19 -6.03
CA LYS A 115 10.49 -7.12 -6.26
C LYS A 115 10.18 -8.56 -5.85
N GLN A 116 9.39 -8.77 -4.81
CA GLN A 116 9.12 -10.12 -4.28
C GLN A 116 8.31 -10.96 -5.27
N ASP A 117 7.31 -10.38 -5.94
CA ASP A 117 6.47 -11.09 -6.90
C ASP A 117 6.13 -10.23 -8.14
N PRO A 118 7.09 -10.09 -9.08
CA PRO A 118 6.91 -9.31 -10.30
C PRO A 118 5.77 -9.79 -11.21
N GLU A 119 5.51 -11.10 -11.24
CA GLU A 119 4.40 -11.68 -11.99
C GLU A 119 3.05 -11.21 -11.43
N SER A 120 2.91 -11.14 -10.11
CA SER A 120 1.68 -10.65 -9.49
C SER A 120 1.40 -9.18 -9.86
N ASN A 121 2.44 -8.34 -9.93
CA ASN A 121 2.31 -6.96 -10.40
C ASN A 121 1.76 -6.93 -11.83
N TRP A 122 2.30 -7.78 -12.72
CA TRP A 122 1.85 -7.87 -14.11
C TRP A 122 0.39 -8.31 -14.21
N ILE A 123 -0.01 -9.32 -13.43
CA ILE A 123 -1.39 -9.82 -13.41
C ILE A 123 -2.34 -8.72 -12.94
N VAL A 124 -2.06 -8.10 -11.79
CA VAL A 124 -2.95 -7.10 -11.17
C VAL A 124 -3.09 -5.85 -12.04
N LEU A 125 -1.99 -5.29 -12.54
CA LEU A 125 -2.02 -4.05 -13.31
C LEU A 125 -2.60 -4.24 -14.73
N ASN A 126 -2.65 -5.47 -15.26
CA ASN A 126 -3.27 -5.76 -16.55
C ASN A 126 -4.72 -6.28 -16.47
N ASN A 127 -5.25 -6.55 -15.28
CA ASN A 127 -6.61 -7.11 -15.09
C ASN A 127 -7.51 -6.18 -14.25
N THR A 128 -7.29 -4.87 -14.35
CA THR A 128 -8.17 -3.87 -13.74
C THR A 128 -8.97 -3.12 -14.81
N ASN A 129 -10.21 -2.73 -14.48
CA ASN A 129 -11.06 -1.89 -15.33
C ASN A 129 -11.05 -0.41 -14.92
N LYS A 130 -10.32 -0.08 -13.86
CA LYS A 130 -10.12 1.27 -13.35
C LYS A 130 -8.71 1.39 -12.76
N PRO A 131 -8.09 2.57 -12.80
CA PRO A 131 -6.74 2.73 -12.27
C PRO A 131 -6.63 2.33 -10.79
N SER A 132 -5.60 1.55 -10.43
CA SER A 132 -5.22 1.35 -9.02
C SER A 132 -4.42 2.56 -8.53
N THR A 133 -4.66 3.02 -7.30
CA THR A 133 -3.84 4.07 -6.68
C THR A 133 -2.53 3.47 -6.20
N ILE A 134 -1.40 3.98 -6.70
CA ILE A 134 -0.06 3.52 -6.34
C ILE A 134 0.57 4.56 -5.42
N VAL A 135 1.09 4.10 -4.29
CA VAL A 135 1.84 4.88 -3.31
C VAL A 135 3.32 4.49 -3.44
N PRO A 136 4.10 5.18 -4.28
CA PRO A 136 5.44 4.74 -4.59
C PRO A 136 6.44 5.22 -3.54
N ILE A 137 7.51 4.44 -3.33
CA ILE A 137 8.48 4.68 -2.27
C ILE A 137 9.22 6.03 -2.43
N ASN A 138 9.39 6.52 -3.65
CA ASN A 138 9.98 7.82 -3.92
C ASN A 138 9.10 8.98 -3.43
N ALA A 139 7.77 8.87 -3.47
CA ALA A 139 6.87 9.89 -2.91
C ALA A 139 7.00 9.96 -1.37
N ILE A 140 7.17 8.79 -0.72
CA ILE A 140 7.44 8.70 0.73
C ILE A 140 8.78 9.36 1.05
N ARG A 141 9.84 9.00 0.34
CA ARG A 141 11.20 9.52 0.57
C ARG A 141 11.36 11.00 0.21
N ALA A 142 10.54 11.53 -0.68
CA ALA A 142 10.47 12.95 -0.98
C ALA A 142 9.85 13.77 0.18
N ASN A 143 9.17 13.12 1.12
CA ASN A 143 8.51 13.72 2.28
C ASN A 143 9.05 13.14 3.60
N PRO A 144 10.37 13.29 3.90
CA PRO A 144 10.99 12.63 5.03
C PRO A 144 10.44 13.12 6.37
N ILE A 145 10.21 12.18 7.30
CA ILE A 145 9.93 12.50 8.71
C ILE A 145 11.21 12.23 9.50
N THR A 146 11.73 13.25 10.18
CA THR A 146 12.97 13.13 10.95
C THR A 146 12.79 12.22 12.18
N LYS A 147 13.87 11.65 12.70
CA LYS A 147 13.82 10.89 13.97
C LYS A 147 13.36 11.73 15.15
N GLU A 148 13.63 13.04 15.13
CA GLU A 148 13.14 13.97 16.16
C GLU A 148 11.62 14.11 16.07
N GLU A 149 11.08 14.32 14.87
CA GLU A 149 9.63 14.37 14.67
C GLU A 149 8.95 13.04 14.99
N TYR A 150 9.53 11.91 14.58
CA TYR A 150 9.04 10.58 14.98
C TYR A 150 8.94 10.45 16.50
N ARG A 151 10.00 10.81 17.24
CA ARG A 151 10.01 10.76 18.72
C ARG A 151 8.95 11.70 19.31
N TYR A 152 8.81 12.89 18.75
CA TYR A 152 7.76 13.82 19.15
C TYR A 152 6.37 13.22 18.93
N ILE A 153 6.12 12.61 17.77
CA ILE A 153 4.85 11.96 17.46
C ILE A 153 4.56 10.86 18.48
N TYR A 154 5.51 9.95 18.71
CA TYR A 154 5.33 8.80 19.61
C TYR A 154 5.15 9.22 21.07
N SER A 155 5.74 10.35 21.48
CA SER A 155 5.53 10.92 22.82
C SER A 155 4.12 11.46 23.07
N ARG A 156 3.31 11.59 22.01
CA ARG A 156 1.95 12.14 22.04
C ARG A 156 0.88 11.08 21.77
N LEU A 157 1.27 9.86 21.46
CA LEU A 157 0.35 8.73 21.28
C LEU A 157 -0.02 8.13 22.64
N ASP A 158 -1.10 7.36 22.67
CA ASP A 158 -1.42 6.52 23.82
C ASP A 158 -0.23 5.62 24.16
N GLU A 159 0.10 5.51 25.45
CA GLU A 159 1.31 4.83 25.91
C GLU A 159 1.36 3.36 25.47
N SER A 160 0.21 2.67 25.48
CA SER A 160 0.14 1.26 25.09
C SER A 160 0.36 1.08 23.58
N ILE A 161 -0.25 1.96 22.78
CA ILE A 161 -0.10 1.97 21.33
C ILE A 161 1.34 2.34 20.94
N ALA A 162 1.89 3.41 21.53
CA ALA A 162 3.24 3.88 21.26
C ALA A 162 4.29 2.79 21.54
N ASN A 163 4.16 2.09 22.68
CA ASN A 163 5.07 1.01 23.06
C ASN A 163 4.98 -0.18 22.10
N PHE A 164 3.76 -0.56 21.69
CA PHE A 164 3.56 -1.62 20.72
C PHE A 164 4.20 -1.29 19.37
N LEU A 165 3.90 -0.11 18.82
CA LEU A 165 4.43 0.34 17.52
C LEU A 165 5.96 0.47 17.56
N TYR A 166 6.52 1.02 18.64
CA TYR A 166 7.97 1.07 18.81
C TYR A 166 8.61 -0.32 18.76
N LEU A 167 8.01 -1.32 19.41
CA LEU A 167 8.53 -2.70 19.38
C LEU A 167 8.47 -3.31 17.99
N ALA A 168 7.44 -2.98 17.19
CA ALA A 168 7.29 -3.43 15.82
C ALA A 168 8.32 -2.78 14.88
N GLU A 169 8.55 -1.48 15.00
CA GLU A 169 9.33 -0.70 14.03
C GLU A 169 10.80 -0.51 14.38
N ARG A 170 11.22 -0.76 15.64
CA ARG A 170 12.58 -0.44 16.12
C ARG A 170 13.71 -0.96 15.21
N LEU A 171 13.55 -2.14 14.61
CA LEU A 171 14.56 -2.72 13.73
C LEU A 171 14.66 -1.99 12.38
N GLY A 172 13.55 -1.42 11.90
CA GLY A 172 13.53 -0.57 10.70
C GLY A 172 14.13 0.81 11.00
N LEU A 173 13.72 1.41 12.11
CA LEU A 173 14.18 2.74 12.57
C LEU A 173 15.70 2.81 12.84
N GLU A 174 16.34 1.70 13.18
CA GLU A 174 17.79 1.60 13.35
C GLU A 174 18.55 1.64 12.01
N LYS A 175 17.92 1.22 10.91
CA LYS A 175 18.56 1.09 9.59
C LYS A 175 18.53 2.36 8.75
N THR A 176 17.60 3.27 9.03
CA THR A 176 17.37 4.49 8.24
C THR A 176 17.72 5.74 9.04
N GLU A 177 18.01 6.85 8.37
CA GLU A 177 18.19 8.16 9.03
C GLU A 177 16.86 8.85 9.34
N THR A 178 15.83 8.56 8.54
CA THR A 178 14.46 9.08 8.62
C THR A 178 13.46 7.97 8.92
N TRP A 179 12.31 8.33 9.48
CA TRP A 179 11.19 7.41 9.60
C TRP A 179 10.42 7.36 8.27
N GLU A 180 10.27 6.16 7.72
CA GLU A 180 9.58 5.90 6.45
C GLU A 180 8.36 4.99 6.71
N PRO A 181 7.25 5.53 7.28
CA PRO A 181 6.03 4.76 7.54
C PRO A 181 5.23 4.54 6.26
N SER A 182 5.80 3.80 5.30
CA SER A 182 5.27 3.62 3.94
C SER A 182 3.83 3.12 3.97
N ASP A 183 3.59 2.04 4.71
CA ASP A 183 2.26 1.44 4.82
C ASP A 183 1.28 2.30 5.61
N GLY A 184 1.77 2.97 6.66
CA GLY A 184 0.97 3.93 7.43
C GLY A 184 0.46 5.07 6.55
N ILE A 185 1.28 5.57 5.63
CA ILE A 185 0.91 6.62 4.68
C ILE A 185 -0.08 6.07 3.63
N ALA A 186 0.16 4.86 3.10
CA ALA A 186 -0.78 4.22 2.19
C ALA A 186 -2.16 4.00 2.82
N MET A 187 -2.20 3.59 4.09
CA MET A 187 -3.44 3.50 4.86
C MET A 187 -4.09 4.86 5.09
N ALA A 188 -3.31 5.87 5.46
CA ALA A 188 -3.83 7.23 5.64
C ALA A 188 -4.46 7.78 4.36
N ILE A 189 -3.88 7.49 3.18
CA ILE A 189 -4.47 7.81 1.88
C ILE A 189 -5.78 7.06 1.66
N ALA A 190 -5.86 5.77 2.02
CA ALA A 190 -7.08 5.00 1.88
C ALA A 190 -8.21 5.52 2.79
N LEU A 191 -7.88 5.99 4.00
CA LEU A 191 -8.82 6.54 4.98
C LEU A 191 -9.22 7.99 4.66
N ARG A 192 -8.28 8.80 4.17
CA ARG A 192 -8.44 10.23 3.92
C ARG A 192 -7.80 10.63 2.58
N PRO A 193 -8.46 10.34 1.44
CA PRO A 193 -7.90 10.59 0.11
C PRO A 193 -7.50 12.05 -0.15
N GLU A 194 -8.08 13.01 0.58
CA GLU A 194 -7.71 14.43 0.51
C GLU A 194 -6.27 14.74 0.98
N ILE A 195 -5.58 13.75 1.56
CA ILE A 195 -4.15 13.88 1.87
C ILE A 195 -3.29 14.01 0.61
N ILE A 196 -3.76 13.47 -0.52
CA ILE A 196 -3.06 13.51 -1.80
C ILE A 196 -3.06 14.97 -2.31
N THR A 197 -1.87 15.53 -2.53
CA THR A 197 -1.73 16.89 -3.07
C THR A 197 -1.44 16.87 -4.56
N GLU A 198 -0.71 15.86 -5.04
CA GLU A 198 -0.34 15.72 -6.45
C GLU A 198 -0.39 14.24 -6.86
N SER A 199 -1.06 13.97 -7.97
CA SER A 199 -1.12 12.65 -8.60
C SER A 199 -1.43 12.77 -10.09
N PHE A 200 -1.13 11.73 -10.86
CA PHE A 200 -1.50 11.64 -12.26
C PHE A 200 -1.85 10.22 -12.66
N GLU A 201 -2.76 10.07 -13.63
CA GLU A 201 -3.08 8.78 -14.21
C GLU A 201 -2.05 8.40 -15.28
N THR A 202 -1.70 7.11 -15.31
CA THR A 202 -0.76 6.57 -16.29
C THR A 202 -0.93 5.05 -16.44
N ASN A 203 -0.09 4.44 -17.29
CA ASN A 203 0.06 3.00 -17.34
C ASN A 203 1.39 2.59 -16.73
N LEU A 204 1.34 1.67 -15.77
CA LEU A 204 2.50 0.96 -15.31
C LEU A 204 2.62 -0.37 -16.03
N LYS A 205 3.81 -0.61 -16.55
CA LYS A 205 4.23 -1.88 -17.13
C LYS A 205 5.28 -2.52 -16.23
N PRO A 206 4.92 -3.58 -15.49
CA PRO A 206 5.88 -4.32 -14.67
C PRO A 206 6.93 -5.04 -15.52
N ILE A 207 8.17 -5.03 -15.05
CA ILE A 207 9.28 -5.80 -15.63
C ILE A 207 9.37 -7.14 -14.90
N VAL A 208 9.14 -8.23 -15.63
CA VAL A 208 9.15 -9.60 -15.08
C VAL A 208 10.46 -10.35 -15.34
N GLU A 209 11.35 -9.84 -16.19
CA GLU A 209 12.58 -10.55 -16.57
C GLU A 209 13.80 -9.63 -16.58
N GLY A 210 14.99 -10.23 -16.50
CA GLY A 210 16.28 -9.52 -16.54
C GLY A 210 16.64 -8.81 -15.24
N ASP A 211 17.67 -7.96 -15.30
CA ASP A 211 18.28 -7.32 -14.13
C ASP A 211 17.36 -6.32 -13.41
N ARG A 212 16.34 -5.82 -14.13
CA ARG A 212 15.32 -4.89 -13.61
C ARG A 212 14.03 -5.60 -13.18
N ARG A 213 14.06 -6.93 -13.02
CA ARG A 213 12.91 -7.72 -12.55
C ARG A 213 12.33 -7.16 -11.23
N GLY A 214 11.05 -6.81 -11.27
CA GLY A 214 10.32 -6.15 -10.17
C GLY A 214 10.18 -4.64 -10.33
N ALA A 215 10.93 -4.00 -11.23
CA ALA A 215 10.71 -2.60 -11.53
C ALA A 215 9.41 -2.41 -12.34
N VAL A 216 8.96 -1.17 -12.47
CA VAL A 216 7.93 -0.76 -13.42
C VAL A 216 8.45 0.30 -14.36
N GLU A 217 7.84 0.39 -15.53
CA GLU A 217 8.04 1.47 -16.47
C GLU A 217 6.71 2.16 -16.76
N ILE A 218 6.78 3.45 -17.07
CA ILE A 218 5.62 4.16 -17.58
C ILE A 218 5.43 3.78 -19.05
N ASP A 219 4.25 3.28 -19.38
CA ASP A 219 3.83 2.98 -20.74
C ASP A 219 2.95 4.13 -21.28
N TYR A 220 3.54 4.92 -22.18
CA TYR A 220 2.90 6.07 -22.81
C TYR A 220 2.03 5.72 -24.04
N GLU A 221 2.05 4.46 -24.48
CA GLU A 221 1.36 4.05 -25.72
C GLU A 221 -0.10 3.63 -25.48
N ASN A 222 -0.42 3.17 -24.28
CA ASN A 222 -1.77 2.71 -23.93
C ASN A 222 -2.71 3.86 -23.54
N ALA A 223 -3.89 3.93 -24.16
CA ALA A 223 -4.88 4.99 -23.88
C ALA A 223 -5.71 4.75 -22.62
N VAL A 224 -5.70 3.52 -22.07
CA VAL A 224 -6.51 3.14 -20.90
C VAL A 224 -5.59 2.99 -19.70
N HIS A 225 -5.59 3.99 -18.82
CA HIS A 225 -4.76 4.03 -17.61
C HIS A 225 -5.08 2.88 -16.63
N ASN A 226 -4.03 2.21 -16.16
CA ASN A 226 -4.13 1.17 -15.12
C ASN A 226 -3.68 1.63 -13.73
N ALA A 227 -3.11 2.84 -13.62
CA ALA A 227 -2.58 3.36 -12.36
C ALA A 227 -2.85 4.87 -12.19
N VAL A 228 -3.11 5.28 -10.94
CA VAL A 228 -3.00 6.66 -10.46
C VAL A 228 -1.74 6.70 -9.60
N LEU A 229 -0.71 7.40 -10.05
CA LEU A 229 0.54 7.55 -9.31
C LEU A 229 0.47 8.75 -8.39
N ILE A 230 0.70 8.54 -7.09
CA ILE A 230 0.86 9.62 -6.14
C ILE A 230 2.27 10.18 -6.27
N GLU A 231 2.35 11.48 -6.51
CA GLU A 231 3.62 12.22 -6.54
C GLU A 231 3.93 12.86 -5.19
N ASN A 232 2.88 13.39 -4.56
CA ASN A 232 3.04 14.14 -3.33
C ASN A 232 1.78 14.08 -2.45
N PHE A 233 1.98 14.22 -1.15
CA PHE A 233 0.94 14.17 -0.14
C PHE A 233 1.27 15.09 1.03
N ASN A 234 0.25 15.49 1.79
CA ASN A 234 0.43 16.40 2.91
C ASN A 234 0.84 15.63 4.19
N VAL A 235 2.13 15.63 4.49
CA VAL A 235 2.69 14.98 5.70
C VAL A 235 2.12 15.53 7.01
N THR A 236 1.67 16.79 7.04
CA THR A 236 1.03 17.38 8.23
C THR A 236 -0.35 16.77 8.48
N ILE A 237 -1.13 16.53 7.42
CA ILE A 237 -2.42 15.83 7.54
C ILE A 237 -2.19 14.39 8.04
N PHE A 238 -1.17 13.70 7.53
CA PHE A 238 -0.78 12.38 8.05
C PHE A 238 -0.49 12.42 9.56
N LYS A 239 0.38 13.33 10.00
CA LYS A 239 0.73 13.49 11.44
C LYS A 239 -0.50 13.78 12.29
N ASN A 240 -1.39 14.65 11.82
CA ASN A 240 -2.64 14.96 12.51
C ASN A 240 -3.56 13.75 12.62
N LEU A 241 -3.61 12.90 11.59
CA LEU A 241 -4.37 11.65 11.62
C LEU A 241 -3.83 10.71 12.71
N LEU A 242 -2.51 10.58 12.83
CA LEU A 242 -1.90 9.79 13.91
C LEU A 242 -2.30 10.33 15.28
N PHE A 243 -2.28 11.65 15.48
CA PHE A 243 -2.73 12.25 16.75
C PHE A 243 -4.21 12.01 17.00
N GLU A 244 -5.07 12.21 16.01
CA GLU A 244 -6.52 12.07 16.18
C GLU A 244 -6.93 10.63 16.55
N TYR A 245 -6.28 9.64 15.95
CA TYR A 245 -6.69 8.25 16.08
C TYR A 245 -5.85 7.44 17.07
N LEU A 246 -4.57 7.77 17.27
CA LEU A 246 -3.64 6.99 18.09
C LEU A 246 -3.19 7.68 19.40
N SER A 247 -3.64 8.92 19.69
CA SER A 247 -3.49 9.53 21.02
C SER A 247 -4.55 9.13 22.03
#